data_AF-A0A9C8H9G3-F1
#
_entry.id   AF-A0A9C8H9G3-F1
#
_cell.length_a   1.000
_cell.length_b   1.000
_cell.length_c   1.000
_cell.angle_alpha   90.00
_cell.angle_beta   90.00
_cell.angle_gamma   90.00
#
_symmetry.space_group_name_H-M   'P 1'
#
loop_
_entity.id
_entity.type
_entity.pdbx_description
1 polymer ?
#
loop_
_entity_poly.entity_id
_entity_poly.type
_entity_poly.pdbx_seq_one_letter_code
_entity_poly.pdbx_strand_id
1 'polypeptide(L)' 'RVPYSEQEDLKITWSADPPPAGTDLDDRRGVLEWRFDLAPDAVREVGVTQRMTWPEGKVLQ' A
#
# COMPACT_ATOMS: atom_id res chain seq x y z
N ARG A 1 -12.22 30.59 1.39
CA ARG A 1 -12.50 29.54 2.38
C ARG A 1 -11.74 28.31 1.93
N VAL A 2 -10.69 27.95 2.65
CA VAL A 2 -9.87 26.77 2.36
C VAL A 2 -10.66 25.55 2.84
N PRO A 3 -11.04 24.60 1.97
CA PRO A 3 -11.65 23.38 2.42
C PRO A 3 -10.59 22.58 3.18
N TYR A 4 -10.85 22.37 4.46
CA TYR A 4 -10.08 21.46 5.28
C TYR A 4 -10.47 20.05 4.88
N SER A 5 -9.63 19.34 4.14
CA SER A 5 -9.76 17.90 3.97
C SER A 5 -9.20 17.19 5.20
N GLU A 6 -9.80 17.48 6.34
CA GLU A 6 -9.86 16.58 7.50
C GLU A 6 -10.96 15.56 7.23
N GLN A 7 -10.94 14.99 6.02
CA GLN A 7 -11.73 13.80 5.72
C GLN A 7 -11.11 12.70 6.56
N GLU A 8 -11.55 12.59 7.81
CA GLU A 8 -11.47 11.45 8.71
C GLU A 8 -10.52 10.37 8.19
N ASP A 9 -9.28 10.40 8.67
CA ASP A 9 -8.18 9.49 8.36
C ASP A 9 -8.55 8.28 7.48
N LEU A 10 -8.40 8.40 6.15
CA LEU A 10 -8.47 7.25 5.26
C LEU A 10 -7.41 6.23 5.73
N LYS A 11 -7.86 5.19 6.44
CA LYS A 11 -6.98 4.13 6.93
C LYS A 11 -6.75 3.15 5.80
N ILE A 12 -5.55 3.27 5.20
CA ILE A 12 -5.05 2.29 4.25
C ILE A 12 -4.19 1.30 5.02
N THR A 13 -4.62 0.05 5.10
CA THR A 13 -3.80 -1.06 5.58
C THR A 13 -3.46 -1.99 4.42
N TRP A 14 -2.26 -2.53 4.43
CA TRP A 14 -1.84 -3.51 3.44
C TRP A 14 -1.06 -4.64 4.13
N SER A 15 -1.07 -5.80 3.49
CA SER A 15 -0.25 -6.96 3.87
C SER A 15 0.30 -7.57 2.60
N ALA A 16 1.54 -8.05 2.66
CA ALA A 16 2.16 -8.75 1.54
C ALA A 16 2.80 -10.06 1.99
N ASP A 17 2.71 -11.06 1.12
CA ASP A 17 3.41 -12.32 1.26
C ASP A 17 4.19 -12.64 -0.03
N PRO A 18 5.53 -12.74 0.01
CA PRO A 18 6.40 -12.46 1.16
C PRO A 18 6.42 -10.98 1.57
N PRO A 19 6.88 -10.66 2.80
CA PRO A 19 7.05 -9.27 3.23
C PRO A 19 8.06 -8.53 2.33
N PRO A 20 7.86 -7.23 2.09
CA PRO A 20 8.79 -6.43 1.28
C PRO A 20 10.13 -6.25 2.00
N ALA A 21 11.20 -6.10 1.21
CA ALA A 21 12.54 -5.78 1.68
C ALA A 21 12.69 -4.29 2.06
N GLY A 22 11.82 -3.43 1.53
CA GLY A 22 11.78 -2.00 1.81
C GLY A 22 10.41 -1.39 1.55
N THR A 23 10.11 -0.30 2.26
CA THR A 23 8.89 0.50 2.08
C THR A 23 9.26 1.97 1.92
N ASP A 24 8.42 2.74 1.23
CA ASP A 24 8.58 4.19 1.05
C ASP A 24 9.90 4.60 0.39
N LEU A 25 10.34 3.80 -0.58
CA LEU A 25 11.58 4.03 -1.34
C LEU A 25 11.55 5.42 -2.01
N ASP A 26 12.65 6.17 -1.94
CA ASP A 26 12.80 7.51 -2.53
C ASP A 26 11.73 8.53 -2.10
N ASP A 27 11.31 8.49 -0.82
CA ASP A 27 10.22 9.31 -0.25
C ASP A 27 8.86 9.09 -0.93
N ARG A 28 8.71 8.00 -1.70
CA ARG A 28 7.45 7.65 -2.36
C ARG A 28 6.58 6.81 -1.45
N ARG A 29 5.71 7.49 -0.70
CA ARG A 29 4.75 6.86 0.20
C ARG A 29 3.93 5.74 -0.48
N GLY A 30 3.94 4.55 0.10
CA GLY A 30 3.17 3.39 -0.37
C GLY A 30 3.86 2.52 -1.42
N VAL A 31 5.13 2.77 -1.75
CA VAL A 31 5.93 1.87 -2.59
C VAL A 31 6.46 0.72 -1.74
N LEU A 32 6.29 -0.51 -2.25
CA LEU A 32 6.80 -1.74 -1.65
C LEU A 32 7.87 -2.34 -2.57
N GLU A 33 9.01 -2.70 -2.00
CA GLU A 33 10.13 -3.28 -2.74
C GLU A 33 10.32 -4.76 -2.40
N TRP A 34 10.53 -5.60 -3.41
CA TRP A 34 11.01 -6.97 -3.23
C TRP A 34 12.29 -7.19 -4.03
N ARG A 35 13.22 -7.93 -3.47
CA ARG A 35 14.46 -8.36 -4.11
C ARG A 35 14.62 -9.86 -3.91
N PHE A 36 14.75 -10.61 -5.00
CA PHE A 36 14.90 -12.06 -4.98
C PHE A 36 16.07 -12.47 -5.88
N ASP A 37 16.95 -13.32 -5.36
CA ASP A 37 17.91 -14.05 -6.18
C ASP A 37 17.24 -15.35 -6.67
N LEU A 38 16.73 -15.34 -7.91
CA LEU A 38 16.03 -16.49 -8.49
C LEU A 38 16.96 -17.31 -9.40
N ALA A 39 16.93 -18.63 -9.21
CA ALA A 39 17.59 -19.57 -10.11
C ALA A 39 16.86 -19.65 -11.47
N PRO A 40 17.49 -20.23 -12.52
CA PRO A 40 16.80 -20.51 -13.77
C PRO A 40 15.51 -21.30 -13.53
N ASP A 41 14.46 -20.95 -14.27
CA ASP A 41 13.11 -21.53 -14.18
C ASP A 41 12.41 -21.41 -12.81
N ALA A 42 12.98 -20.66 -11.85
CA ALA A 42 12.34 -20.41 -10.57
C ALA A 42 11.23 -19.34 -10.70
N VAL A 43 10.08 -19.63 -10.12
CA VAL A 43 8.93 -18.71 -10.05
C VAL A 43 8.75 -18.24 -8.62
N ARG A 44 8.59 -16.93 -8.42
CA ARG A 44 8.21 -16.35 -7.14
C ARG A 44 6.90 -15.59 -7.29
N GLU A 45 5.91 -16.01 -6.54
CA GLU A 45 4.65 -15.28 -6.41
C GLU A 45 4.75 -14.25 -5.28
N VAL A 46 4.17 -13.08 -5.52
CA VAL A 46 4.05 -12.01 -4.52
C VAL A 46 2.58 -11.62 -4.47
N GLY A 47 1.94 -11.90 -3.33
CA GLY A 47 0.57 -11.50 -3.07
C GLY A 47 0.54 -10.22 -2.25
N VAL A 48 -0.18 -9.21 -2.72
CA VAL A 48 -0.42 -7.95 -1.99
C VAL A 48 -1.91 -7.77 -1.81
N THR A 49 -2.34 -7.62 -0.55
CA THR A 49 -3.73 -7.29 -0.21
C THR A 49 -3.78 -5.90 0.40
N GLN A 50 -4.64 -5.04 -0.13
CA GLN A 50 -4.86 -3.70 0.37
C GLN A 50 -6.31 -3.53 0.81
N ARG A 51 -6.52 -2.92 1.98
CA ARG A 51 -7.83 -2.53 2.49
C ARG A 51 -7.85 -1.02 2.69
N MET A 52 -8.83 -0.38 2.06
CA MET A 52 -9.15 1.03 2.28
C MET A 52 -10.44 1.08 3.08
N THR A 53 -10.38 1.68 4.27
CA THR A 53 -11.59 1.94 5.06
C THR A 53 -11.94 3.40 4.92
N TRP A 54 -13.04 3.66 4.20
CA TRP A 54 -13.60 5.00 4.12
C TRP A 54 -14.27 5.34 5.45
N PRO A 55 -14.07 6.54 5.98
CA PRO A 55 -14.68 6.95 7.24
C PRO A 55 -16.20 7.17 7.08
N GLU A 56 -16.95 6.90 8.16
CA GLU A 56 -18.41 7.01 8.14
C GLU A 56 -18.83 8.45 7.82
N GLY A 57 -19.62 8.64 6.75
CA GLY A 57 -20.30 9.90 6.48
C GLY A 57 -19.78 10.75 5.31
N LYS A 58 -18.78 10.34 4.52
CA LYS A 58 -18.50 11.05 3.24
C LYS A 58 -19.20 10.39 2.05
N VAL A 59 -19.91 11.22 1.29
CA VAL A 59 -20.45 10.92 -0.03
C VAL A 59 -19.45 11.43 -1.06
N LEU A 60 -19.15 10.64 -2.10
CA LEU A 60 -18.40 11.12 -3.27
C LEU A 60 -19.29 12.20 -3.95
N GLN A 61 -18.87 13.47 -3.91
CA GLN A 61 -19.55 14.57 -4.61
C GLN A 61 -18.93 14.74 -6.01
#